data_AF-A0A2D4YV24-F1
#
_entry.id   AF-A0A2D4YV24-F1
#
_cell.length_a   1.000
_cell.length_b   1.000
_cell.length_c   1.000
_cell.angle_alpha   90.00
_cell.angle_beta   90.00
_cell.angle_gamma   90.00
#
_symmetry.space_group_name_H-M   'P 1'
#
loop_
_entity.id
_entity.type
_entity.pdbx_description
1 polymer ?
#
loop_
_entity_poly.entity_id
_entity_poly.type
_entity_poly.pdbx_seq_one_letter_code
_entity_poly.pdbx_strand_id
1 'polypeptide(L)' 'RREIDKLRGQLDQKGLTLIPLNIHLKGSWIKLTIGVGKGRKLHDKRAAEKEKQSKKDVKAAIARY' A
#
# COMPACT_ATOMS: atom_id res chain seq x y z
N ARG A 1 15.81 14.96 -15.76
CA ARG A 1 14.46 14.81 -16.38
C ARG A 1 14.02 13.36 -16.57
N ARG A 2 14.91 12.43 -16.95
CA ARG A 2 14.57 11.00 -17.18
C ARG A 2 13.70 10.32 -16.11
N GLU A 3 13.93 10.57 -14.82
CA GLU A 3 13.11 9.95 -13.76
C GLU A 3 11.68 10.46 -13.71
N ILE A 4 11.46 11.76 -13.98
CA ILE A 4 10.12 12.36 -14.02
C ILE A 4 9.33 11.77 -15.20
N ASP A 5 9.99 11.61 -16.35
CA ASP A 5 9.36 11.04 -17.55
C ASP A 5 9.05 9.55 -17.36
N LYS A 6 9.92 8.81 -16.66
CA LYS A 6 9.67 7.41 -16.29
C LYS A 6 8.49 7.28 -15.32
N LEU A 7 8.40 8.14 -14.31
CA LEU A 7 7.29 8.17 -13.36
C LEU A 7 5.98 8.59 -14.03
N ARG A 8 6.02 9.56 -14.97
CA ARG A 8 4.86 9.93 -15.80
C ARG A 8 4.36 8.78 -16.64
N GLY A 9 5.25 8.06 -17.33
CA GLY A 9 4.87 6.87 -18.10
C GLY A 9 4.28 5.76 -17.24
N GLN A 10 4.74 5.60 -15.99
CA GLN A 10 4.16 4.66 -15.04
C GLN A 10 2.81 5.13 -14.47
N LEU A 11 2.60 6.43 -14.31
CA LEU A 11 1.32 7.03 -13.88
C LEU A 11 0.24 6.93 -14.97
N ASP A 12 0.62 7.07 -16.25
CA ASP A 12 -0.30 6.95 -17.39
C ASP A 12 -0.78 5.50 -17.61
N GLN A 13 -0.05 4.51 -17.10
CA GLN A 13 -0.51 3.13 -17.10
C GLN A 13 -1.72 2.96 -16.15
N LYS A 14 -2.88 2.66 -16.73
CA LYS A 14 -4.15 2.46 -16.00
C LYS A 14 -3.97 1.55 -14.78
N GLY A 15 -4.16 2.14 -13.59
CA GLY A 15 -4.24 1.43 -12.31
C GLY A 15 -2.99 1.51 -11.44
N LEU A 16 -1.94 2.20 -11.87
CA LEU A 16 -0.80 2.56 -11.03
C LEU A 16 -1.03 3.94 -10.40
N THR A 17 -0.70 4.07 -9.12
CA THR A 17 -0.84 5.28 -8.34
C THR A 17 0.45 5.55 -7.60
N LEU A 18 0.83 6.82 -7.53
CA LEU A 18 2.02 7.27 -6.83
C LEU A 18 1.66 7.45 -5.34
N ILE A 19 2.37 6.76 -4.45
CA ILE A 19 2.06 6.70 -3.02
C ILE A 19 3.30 7.09 -2.22
N PRO A 20 3.17 7.99 -1.23
CA PRO A 20 4.25 8.28 -0.29
C PRO A 20 4.47 7.07 0.65
N LEU A 21 5.70 6.55 0.71
CA LEU A 21 6.05 5.43 1.58
C LEU A 21 6.61 5.90 2.93
N ASN A 22 7.41 6.96 2.92
CA ASN A 22 8.06 7.44 4.12
C ASN A 22 8.39 8.93 3.99
N ILE A 23 8.06 9.70 5.03
CA ILE A 23 8.48 11.09 5.19
C ILE A 23 9.43 11.13 6.39
N HIS A 24 10.67 11.54 6.17
CA HIS A 24 11.66 11.68 7.23
C HIS A 24 12.40 13.01 7.14
N LEU A 25 12.73 13.56 8.31
CA LEU A 25 13.58 14.73 8.42
C LEU A 25 15.03 14.30 8.28
N LYS A 26 15.74 14.91 7.34
CA LYS A 26 17.20 14.78 7.20
C LYS A 26 17.81 16.17 7.36
N GLY A 27 18.20 16.50 8.58
CA GLY A 27 18.69 17.84 8.94
C GLY A 27 17.54 18.86 8.90
N SER A 28 17.74 19.97 8.17
CA SER A 28 16.72 21.01 8.01
C SER A 28 15.70 20.70 6.90
N TRP A 29 15.85 19.59 6.18
CA TRP A 29 15.01 19.25 5.02
C TRP A 29 14.13 18.02 5.29
N ILE A 30 12.94 18.03 4.73
CA ILE A 30 12.04 16.87 4.72
C ILE A 30 12.28 16.08 3.43
N LYS A 31 12.61 14.80 3.58
CA LYS A 31 12.74 13.86 2.47
C LYS A 31 11.52 12.97 2.41
N LEU A 32 10.99 12.83 1.21
CA LEU A 32 9.88 11.95 0.90
C LEU A 32 10.38 10.81 0.01
N THR A 33 10.20 9.58 0.46
CA THR A 33 10.34 8.39 -0.36
C THR A 33 8.99 8.05 -0.98
N ILE A 34 8.97 7.94 -2.30
CA ILE A 34 7.76 7.71 -3.09
C ILE A 34 7.86 6.32 -3.74
N GLY A 35 6.77 5.57 -3.71
CA GLY A 35 6.61 4.32 -4.45
C GLY A 35 5.50 4.41 -5.49
N VAL A 36 5.58 3.57 -6.52
CA VAL A 36 4.48 3.37 -7.48
C VAL A 36 3.78 2.06 -7.11
N GLY A 37 2.49 2.11 -6.83
CA GLY A 37 1.70 0.97 -6.40
C GLY A 37 0.46 0.78 -7.25
N LYS A 38 0.04 -0.47 -7.46
CA LYS A 38 -1.25 -0.77 -8.10
C LYS A 38 -2.36 -0.77 -7.07
N GLY A 39 -3.42 -0.01 -7.31
CA GLY A 39 -4.61 -0.06 -6.45
C GLY A 39 -5.21 -1.48 -6.42
N ARG A 40 -5.45 -2.03 -5.22
CA ARG A 40 -6.14 -3.33 -5.08
C ARG A 40 -7.58 -3.20 -5.58
N LYS A 41 -8.05 -4.17 -6.38
CA LYS A 41 -9.45 -4.27 -6.80
C LYS A 41 -10.35 -4.52 -5.57
N LEU A 42 -11.55 -3.94 -5.57
CA LEU A 42 -12.51 -4.07 -4.45
C LEU A 42 -12.89 -5.53 -4.15
N HIS A 43 -12.86 -6.41 -5.15
CA HIS A 43 -13.12 -7.84 -4.98
C HIS A 43 -12.08 -8.52 -4.08
N ASP A 44 -10.79 -8.19 -4.24
CA ASP A 44 -9.71 -8.75 -3.41
C ASP A 44 -9.77 -8.26 -1.96
N LYS A 45 -10.33 -7.06 -1.71
CA LYS A 45 -10.52 -6.54 -0.35
C LYS A 45 -11.51 -7.38 0.44
N ARG A 46 -12.64 -7.80 -0.16
CA ARG A 46 -13.66 -8.61 0.52
C ARG A 46 -13.14 -10.00 0.92
N ALA A 47 -12.37 -10.64 0.04
CA ALA A 47 -11.76 -11.94 0.33
C ALA A 47 -10.74 -11.83 1.49
N ALA A 48 -9.88 -10.82 1.45
CA ALA A 48 -8.88 -10.58 2.48
C ALA A 48 -9.50 -10.19 3.85
N GLU A 49 -10.59 -9.40 3.85
CA GLU A 49 -11.31 -9.05 5.08
C GLU A 49 -11.98 -10.27 5.72
N LYS A 50 -12.63 -11.13 4.91
CA LYS A 50 -13.17 -12.40 5.40
C LYS A 50 -12.08 -13.27 6.03
N GLU A 51 -10.96 -13.45 5.35
CA GLU A 51 -9.87 -14.30 5.85
C GLU A 51 -9.26 -13.74 7.16
N LYS A 52 -9.12 -12.40 7.24
CA LYS A 52 -8.63 -11.72 8.45
C LYS A 52 -9.61 -11.86 9.62
N GLN A 53 -10.90 -11.77 9.36
CA GLN A 53 -11.94 -11.96 10.37
C GLN A 53 -11.94 -13.40 10.89
N SER A 54 -11.95 -14.39 9.99
CA SER A 54 -11.88 -15.81 10.37
C SER A 54 -10.64 -16.13 11.21
N LYS A 55 -9.47 -15.57 10.87
CA LYS A 55 -8.24 -15.76 11.67
C LYS A 55 -8.34 -15.14 13.07
N LYS A 56 -9.03 -13.99 13.20
CA LYS A 56 -9.29 -13.35 14.50
C LYS A 56 -10.21 -14.20 15.37
N ASP A 57 -11.28 -14.72 14.80
CA ASP A 57 -12.28 -15.53 15.54
C ASP A 57 -11.66 -16.85 16.01
N VAL A 58 -10.87 -17.52 15.15
CA VAL A 58 -10.12 -18.73 15.53
C VAL A 58 -9.11 -18.44 16.65
N LYS A 59 -8.35 -17.34 16.57
CA LYS A 59 -7.44 -16.94 17.66
C LYS A 59 -8.15 -16.67 18.98
N ALA A 60 -9.30 -16.00 18.93
CA ALA A 60 -10.09 -15.71 20.12
C ALA A 60 -10.67 -16.98 20.76
N ALA A 61 -11.04 -17.98 19.96
CA ALA A 61 -11.51 -19.28 20.46
C ALA A 61 -10.37 -20.08 21.12
N ILE A 62 -9.18 -20.10 20.52
CA ILE A 62 -8.00 -20.80 21.07
C ILE A 62 -7.54 -20.17 22.39
N ALA A 63 -7.62 -18.84 22.53
CA ALA A 63 -7.21 -18.14 23.75
C ALA A 63 -8.19 -18.29 24.93
N ARG A 64 -9.38 -18.87 24.70
CA ARG A 64 -10.43 -19.08 25.72
C ARG A 64 -10.42 -20.47 26.33
N TYR A 65 -9.54 -21.35 25.85
CA TYR A 65 -9.26 -22.68 26.39
C TYR A 65 -7.90 -22.66 27.08
#